data_AF-A0A6M7X1P1-F1
#
_entry.id   AF-A0A6M7X1P1-F1
#
_cell.length_a   1.000
_cell.length_b   1.000
_cell.length_c   1.000
_cell.angle_alpha   90.00
_cell.angle_beta   90.00
_cell.angle_gamma   90.00
#
_symmetry.space_group_name_H-M   'P 1'
#
loop_
_entity.id
_entity.type
_entity.pdbx_description
1 polymer ?
#
loop_
_entity_poly.entity_id
_entity_poly.type
_entity_poly.pdbx_seq_one_letter_code
_entity_poly.pdbx_strand_id
1 'polypeptide(L)'
;MTEPREMFEAREGEQRLEQDPATMPADGSIVFIGRIASPWVTRESCPKNMRAARETGQPAVLTIDPPYRSGLQGLERASHVIILSWLHHAPRNLIVQKPRHAAEAKGVFGLRSPARPNPVGLHVARLVGLDIATGRIDLDAIDVLDGTPVIDIKPYFASTDAFAEATIEGRDEPNRVLP
;
A
#
# COMPACT_ATOMS: atom_id res chain seq x y z
N MET A 1 -1.65 1.82 -22.00
CA MET A 1 -2.35 0.93 -21.06
C MET A 1 -1.65 -0.41 -21.14
N THR A 2 -0.77 -0.68 -20.19
CA THR A 2 -0.07 -1.96 -20.10
C THR A 2 -1.04 -2.96 -19.48
N GLU A 3 -1.26 -4.09 -20.16
CA GLU A 3 -2.11 -5.17 -19.65
C GLU A 3 -1.62 -5.58 -18.23
N PRO A 4 -2.51 -5.81 -17.24
CA PRO A 4 -2.12 -6.22 -15.89
C PRO A 4 -1.21 -7.46 -15.85
N ARG A 5 -1.28 -8.28 -16.91
CA ARG A 5 -0.47 -9.49 -17.12
C ARG A 5 1.04 -9.24 -17.14
N GLU A 6 1.51 -8.11 -17.66
CA GLU A 6 2.97 -7.85 -17.75
C GLU A 6 3.60 -7.47 -16.41
N MET A 7 2.81 -6.97 -15.45
CA MET A 7 3.37 -6.50 -14.18
C MET A 7 3.85 -7.66 -13.29
N PHE A 8 3.27 -8.87 -13.38
CA PHE A 8 3.52 -9.97 -12.44
C PHE A 8 3.75 -11.32 -13.15
N GLU A 9 4.80 -11.38 -13.95
CA GLU A 9 5.30 -12.62 -14.53
C GLU A 9 5.66 -13.66 -13.45
N ALA A 10 5.28 -14.92 -13.68
CA ALA A 10 5.55 -16.01 -12.77
C ALA A 10 7.06 -16.35 -12.75
N ARG A 11 7.61 -16.53 -11.55
CA ARG A 11 9.02 -16.89 -11.36
C ARG A 11 9.16 -18.28 -10.75
N GLU A 12 10.33 -18.87 -10.95
CA GLU A 12 10.68 -20.14 -10.31
C GLU A 12 10.58 -20.03 -8.78
N GLY A 13 9.86 -20.98 -8.17
CA GLY A 13 9.60 -21.00 -6.73
C GLY A 13 8.39 -20.17 -6.28
N GLU A 14 7.66 -19.53 -7.20
CA GLU A 14 6.37 -18.91 -6.89
C GLU A 14 5.22 -19.92 -7.00
N GLN A 15 4.18 -19.72 -6.20
CA GLN A 15 2.98 -20.57 -6.20
C GLN A 15 1.73 -19.71 -6.36
N ARG A 16 0.84 -20.13 -7.25
CA ARG A 16 -0.51 -19.58 -7.39
C ARG A 16 -1.52 -20.47 -6.69
N LEU A 17 -2.57 -19.87 -6.15
CA LEU A 17 -3.78 -20.56 -5.72
C LEU A 17 -4.43 -21.25 -6.92
N GLU A 18 -5.07 -22.39 -6.67
CA GLU A 18 -5.82 -23.14 -7.69
C GLU A 18 -7.00 -22.32 -8.22
N GLN A 19 -7.66 -21.57 -7.34
CA GLN A 19 -8.75 -20.66 -7.68
C GLN A 19 -8.31 -19.22 -7.43
N ASP A 20 -8.60 -18.32 -8.37
CA ASP A 20 -8.27 -16.90 -8.21
C ASP A 20 -9.35 -16.19 -7.38
N PRO A 21 -9.00 -15.61 -6.20
CA PRO A 21 -9.94 -14.83 -5.40
C PRO A 21 -10.56 -13.64 -6.16
N ALA A 22 -9.95 -13.19 -7.26
CA ALA A 22 -10.54 -12.20 -8.17
C ALA A 22 -11.82 -12.68 -8.86
N THR A 23 -11.97 -13.99 -9.05
CA THR A 23 -13.04 -14.63 -9.83
C THR A 23 -14.05 -15.38 -8.97
N MET A 24 -13.74 -15.59 -7.70
CA MET A 24 -14.63 -16.25 -6.75
C MET A 24 -15.77 -15.31 -6.34
N PRO A 25 -16.95 -15.85 -5.98
CA PRO A 25 -17.98 -15.07 -5.31
C PRO A 25 -17.40 -14.37 -4.07
N ALA A 26 -17.63 -13.07 -3.95
CA ALA A 26 -17.13 -12.32 -2.81
C ALA A 26 -18.01 -12.56 -1.59
N ASP A 27 -17.40 -12.80 -0.43
CA ASP A 27 -18.11 -12.88 0.87
C ASP A 27 -18.63 -11.51 1.33
N GLY A 28 -18.12 -10.42 0.75
CA GLY A 28 -18.51 -9.04 1.05
C GLY A 28 -18.02 -8.06 -0.02
N SER A 29 -18.47 -6.80 0.09
CA SER A 29 -18.13 -5.74 -0.86
C SER A 29 -17.29 -4.63 -0.23
N ILE A 30 -16.36 -4.09 -1.01
CA ILE A 30 -15.60 -2.89 -0.66
C ILE A 30 -16.13 -1.70 -1.48
N VAL A 31 -16.29 -0.56 -0.81
CA VAL A 31 -16.61 0.72 -1.45
C VAL A 31 -15.33 1.53 -1.54
N PHE A 32 -15.04 2.07 -2.72
CA PHE A 32 -13.97 3.06 -2.87
C PHE A 32 -14.52 4.44 -2.53
N ILE A 33 -13.84 5.12 -1.61
CA ILE A 33 -14.27 6.40 -1.05
C ILE A 33 -13.53 7.60 -1.64
N GLY A 34 -12.56 7.33 -2.52
CA GLY A 34 -11.70 8.33 -3.11
C GLY A 34 -10.57 7.72 -3.93
N ARG A 35 -9.65 8.58 -4.38
CA ARG A 35 -8.48 8.18 -5.18
C ARG A 35 -7.24 8.98 -4.80
N ILE A 36 -6.09 8.36 -5.03
CA ILE A 36 -4.78 8.98 -4.87
C ILE A 36 -4.28 9.44 -6.24
N ALA A 37 -3.97 10.72 -6.36
CA ALA A 37 -3.15 11.27 -7.42
C ALA A 37 -1.68 11.25 -6.97
N SER A 38 -0.85 10.48 -7.66
CA SER A 38 0.57 10.30 -7.32
C SER A 38 1.45 10.59 -8.53
N PRO A 39 2.76 10.85 -8.33
CA PRO A 39 3.69 11.01 -9.44
C PRO A 39 4.07 9.66 -10.09
N TRP A 40 3.61 8.52 -9.56
CA TRP A 40 4.03 7.19 -9.96
C TRP A 40 3.08 6.59 -11.00
N VAL A 41 3.37 6.79 -12.27
CA VAL A 41 2.53 6.28 -13.38
C VAL A 41 2.95 4.90 -13.88
N THR A 42 4.10 4.38 -13.45
CA THR A 42 4.56 3.02 -13.79
C THR A 42 5.07 2.28 -12.55
N ARG A 43 5.08 0.94 -12.63
CA ARG A 43 5.58 0.09 -11.54
C ARG A 43 7.05 0.35 -11.24
N GLU A 44 7.83 0.62 -12.28
CA GLU A 44 9.28 0.80 -12.21
C GLU A 44 9.65 2.09 -11.50
N SER A 45 8.85 3.15 -11.66
CA SER A 45 9.04 4.43 -10.99
C SER A 45 8.42 4.47 -9.60
N CYS A 46 7.43 3.63 -9.32
CA CYS A 46 6.78 3.55 -8.02
C CYS A 46 7.75 3.08 -6.92
N PRO A 47 7.90 3.83 -5.81
CA PRO A 47 8.73 3.43 -4.69
C PRO A 47 8.31 2.08 -4.11
N LYS A 48 9.28 1.30 -3.62
CA LYS A 48 9.01 -0.03 -3.05
C LYS A 48 8.35 0.02 -1.66
N ASN A 49 8.41 1.17 -0.99
CA ASN A 49 7.83 1.41 0.33
C ASN A 49 7.81 2.93 0.65
N MET A 50 7.06 3.30 1.68
CA MET A 50 6.95 4.68 2.18
C MET A 50 8.28 5.36 2.57
N ARG A 51 9.32 4.62 2.99
CA ARG A 51 10.64 5.22 3.26
C ARG A 51 11.25 5.72 1.95
N ALA A 52 11.33 4.85 0.94
CA ALA A 52 11.83 5.20 -0.38
C ALA A 52 11.00 6.32 -1.03
N ALA A 53 9.67 6.32 -0.84
CA ALA A 53 8.82 7.41 -1.33
C ALA A 53 9.20 8.76 -0.71
N ARG A 54 9.40 8.82 0.61
CA ARG A 54 9.81 10.06 1.30
C ARG A 54 11.18 10.56 0.85
N GLU A 55 12.12 9.66 0.58
CA GLU A 55 13.45 10.01 0.08
C GLU A 55 13.41 10.70 -1.29
N THR A 56 12.35 10.51 -2.09
CA THR A 56 12.16 11.23 -3.35
C THR A 56 11.75 12.70 -3.17
N GLY A 57 11.19 13.04 -2.01
CA GLY A 57 10.61 14.37 -1.75
C GLY A 57 9.37 14.71 -2.57
N GLN A 58 8.75 13.75 -3.28
CA GLN A 58 7.58 14.02 -4.11
C GLN A 58 6.27 13.83 -3.35
N PRO A 59 5.42 14.87 -3.25
CA PRO A 59 4.15 14.81 -2.55
C PRO A 59 3.08 14.08 -3.36
N ALA A 60 1.96 13.77 -2.70
CA ALA A 60 0.78 13.20 -3.35
C ALA A 60 -0.50 13.84 -2.82
N VAL A 61 -1.59 13.65 -3.55
CA VAL A 61 -2.91 14.16 -3.17
C VAL A 61 -3.87 12.99 -3.09
N LEU A 62 -4.63 12.92 -2.02
CA LEU A 62 -5.78 12.05 -1.90
C LEU A 62 -7.05 12.90 -1.99
N THR A 63 -7.98 12.51 -2.85
CA THR A 63 -9.29 13.16 -2.98
C THR A 63 -10.39 12.20 -2.54
N ILE A 64 -11.15 12.61 -1.53
CA ILE A 64 -12.37 11.93 -1.05
C ILE A 64 -13.58 12.36 -1.87
N ASP A 65 -14.36 11.37 -2.29
CA ASP A 65 -15.55 11.56 -3.11
C ASP A 65 -16.65 12.29 -2.31
N PRO A 66 -17.49 13.12 -2.98
CA PRO A 66 -18.44 14.01 -2.32
C PRO A 66 -19.30 13.39 -1.21
N PRO A 67 -19.86 12.16 -1.35
CA PRO A 67 -20.71 11.56 -0.33
C PRO A 67 -20.01 11.29 1.01
N TYR A 68 -18.68 11.20 1.03
CA TYR A 68 -17.92 10.77 2.21
C TYR A 68 -17.15 11.92 2.90
N ARG A 69 -17.16 13.13 2.32
CA ARG A 69 -16.32 14.26 2.80
C ARG A 69 -16.63 14.70 4.23
N SER A 70 -17.87 14.60 4.68
CA SER A 70 -18.22 14.92 6.07
C SER A 70 -17.48 14.02 7.08
N GLY A 71 -17.05 12.83 6.67
CA GLY A 71 -16.20 11.94 7.47
C GLY A 71 -14.79 12.46 7.75
N LEU A 72 -14.35 13.53 7.09
CA LEU A 72 -13.04 14.16 7.31
C LEU A 72 -13.00 15.12 8.50
N GLN A 73 -14.15 15.47 9.08
CA GLN A 73 -14.22 16.41 10.21
C GLN A 73 -13.38 15.93 11.40
N GLY A 74 -12.47 16.78 11.89
CA GLY A 74 -11.59 16.48 13.02
C GLY A 74 -10.25 15.85 12.63
N LEU A 75 -10.07 15.45 11.36
CA LEU A 75 -8.82 14.85 10.87
C LEU A 75 -7.67 15.86 10.88
N GLU A 76 -7.94 17.16 10.78
CA GLU A 76 -6.94 18.24 10.86
C GLU A 76 -6.14 18.27 12.17
N ARG A 77 -6.64 17.58 13.21
CA ARG A 77 -5.97 17.44 14.50
C ARG A 77 -4.85 16.40 14.48
N ALA A 78 -4.80 15.54 13.46
CA ALA A 78 -3.78 14.53 13.30
C ALA A 78 -2.61 15.07 12.46
N SER A 79 -1.37 14.77 12.87
CA SER A 79 -0.19 15.08 12.06
C SER A 79 0.07 14.00 11.00
N HIS A 80 -0.43 12.78 11.22
CA HIS A 80 -0.23 11.63 10.36
C HIS A 80 -1.54 10.84 10.23
N VAL A 81 -1.68 10.15 9.11
CA VAL A 81 -2.84 9.32 8.80
C VAL A 81 -2.40 7.94 8.33
N ILE A 82 -3.19 6.93 8.70
CA ILE A 82 -3.22 5.64 8.05
C ILE A 82 -4.17 5.74 6.86
N ILE A 83 -3.73 5.28 5.69
CA ILE A 83 -4.53 5.20 4.48
C ILE A 83 -4.60 3.74 4.07
N LEU A 84 -5.82 3.22 3.91
CA LEU A 84 -6.04 1.90 3.32
C LEU A 84 -6.44 2.06 1.85
N SER A 85 -5.71 1.42 0.96
CA SER A 85 -5.93 1.52 -0.49
C SER A 85 -6.22 0.15 -1.11
N TRP A 86 -6.84 0.15 -2.29
CA TRP A 86 -7.01 -1.07 -3.09
C TRP A 86 -5.98 -1.09 -4.23
N LEU A 87 -5.02 -1.99 -4.17
CA LEU A 87 -3.94 -2.13 -5.16
C LEU A 87 -4.48 -2.89 -6.39
N HIS A 88 -5.37 -2.22 -7.12
CA HIS A 88 -6.25 -2.75 -8.17
C HIS A 88 -5.55 -3.43 -9.37
N HIS A 89 -4.24 -3.21 -9.55
CA HIS A 89 -3.44 -3.89 -10.58
C HIS A 89 -2.77 -5.18 -10.08
N ALA A 90 -2.86 -5.51 -8.79
CA ALA A 90 -2.16 -6.65 -8.22
C ALA A 90 -2.93 -7.96 -8.43
N PRO A 91 -2.25 -9.05 -8.80
CA PRO A 91 -2.88 -10.36 -8.90
C PRO A 91 -3.28 -10.84 -7.51
N ARG A 92 -4.43 -11.53 -7.44
CA ARG A 92 -5.02 -11.99 -6.17
C ARG A 92 -4.70 -13.45 -5.85
N ASN A 93 -4.15 -14.20 -6.81
CA ASN A 93 -3.86 -15.62 -6.66
C ASN A 93 -2.41 -15.97 -6.30
N LEU A 94 -1.48 -15.02 -6.21
CA LEU A 94 -0.06 -15.32 -5.96
C LEU A 94 0.25 -15.48 -4.45
N ILE A 95 0.23 -16.72 -3.95
CA ILE A 95 0.28 -17.02 -2.51
C ILE A 95 1.70 -17.24 -1.97
N VAL A 96 2.62 -17.74 -2.79
CA VAL A 96 4.06 -17.80 -2.48
C VAL A 96 4.82 -16.99 -3.53
N GLN A 97 5.72 -16.13 -3.06
CA GLN A 97 6.43 -15.15 -3.87
C GLN A 97 7.92 -15.20 -3.64
N LYS A 98 8.69 -15.01 -4.70
CA LYS A 98 10.15 -14.90 -4.64
C LYS A 98 10.59 -13.54 -5.17
N PRO A 99 10.73 -12.53 -4.29
CA PRO A 99 11.34 -11.25 -4.67
C PRO A 99 12.72 -11.49 -5.27
N ARG A 100 13.11 -10.74 -6.31
CA ARG A 100 14.40 -10.95 -7.02
C ARG A 100 15.63 -10.93 -6.11
N HIS A 101 15.57 -10.20 -5.00
CA HIS A 101 16.67 -10.05 -4.04
C HIS A 101 16.58 -11.01 -2.84
N ALA A 102 15.56 -11.87 -2.78
CA ALA A 102 15.37 -12.79 -1.67
C ALA A 102 16.03 -14.14 -1.96
N ALA A 103 16.76 -14.66 -0.97
CA ALA A 103 17.36 -16.00 -1.03
C ALA A 103 16.29 -17.09 -1.13
N GLU A 104 15.18 -16.92 -0.41
CA GLU A 104 14.10 -17.89 -0.31
C GLU A 104 12.75 -17.29 -0.72
N ALA A 105 11.88 -18.15 -1.27
CA ALA A 105 10.49 -17.79 -1.49
C ALA A 105 9.75 -17.71 -0.15
N LYS A 106 8.79 -16.79 -0.05
CA LYS A 106 8.02 -16.56 1.18
C LYS A 106 6.53 -16.54 0.86
N GLY A 107 5.73 -17.08 1.77
CA GLY A 107 4.28 -16.89 1.73
C GLY A 107 3.95 -15.40 1.79
N VAL A 108 2.92 -14.98 1.07
CA VAL A 108 2.54 -13.56 0.92
C VAL A 108 2.29 -12.85 2.26
N PHE A 109 1.84 -13.58 3.28
CA PHE A 109 1.57 -13.02 4.60
C PHE A 109 2.83 -12.74 5.42
N GLY A 110 3.97 -13.34 5.07
CA GLY A 110 5.29 -12.97 5.59
C GLY A 110 5.93 -11.80 4.83
N LEU A 111 5.20 -11.20 3.86
CA LEU A 111 5.64 -10.12 3.01
C LEU A 111 4.69 -8.92 3.10
N ARG A 112 5.16 -7.77 2.60
CA ARG A 112 4.33 -6.59 2.28
C ARG A 112 4.14 -6.44 0.77
N SER A 113 4.04 -7.56 0.05
CA SER A 113 3.81 -7.54 -1.39
C SER A 113 2.41 -6.99 -1.71
N PRO A 114 2.24 -6.25 -2.83
CA PRO A 114 0.92 -5.84 -3.32
C PRO A 114 0.07 -7.02 -3.81
N ALA A 115 0.68 -8.08 -4.33
CA ALA A 115 -0.01 -9.27 -4.81
C ALA A 115 -0.49 -10.11 -3.62
N ARG A 116 -1.79 -10.04 -3.29
CA ARG A 116 -2.40 -10.73 -2.12
C ARG A 116 -3.85 -11.09 -2.45
N PRO A 117 -4.46 -12.08 -1.77
CA PRO A 117 -5.87 -12.42 -1.95
C PRO A 117 -6.84 -11.24 -1.86
N ASN A 118 -6.59 -10.34 -0.89
CA ASN A 118 -7.21 -9.02 -0.83
C ASN A 118 -6.09 -7.98 -0.88
N PRO A 119 -5.87 -7.30 -2.02
CA PRO A 119 -4.73 -6.41 -2.26
C PRO A 119 -4.93 -5.06 -1.55
N VAL A 120 -5.11 -5.09 -0.22
CA VAL A 120 -5.22 -3.91 0.62
C VAL A 120 -3.83 -3.39 0.94
N GLY A 121 -3.54 -2.17 0.49
CA GLY A 121 -2.36 -1.41 0.90
C GLY A 121 -2.59 -0.70 2.23
N LEU A 122 -1.55 -0.60 3.06
CA LEU A 122 -1.57 0.16 4.31
C LEU A 122 -0.39 1.13 4.29
N HIS A 123 -0.71 2.42 4.38
CA HIS A 123 0.25 3.51 4.25
C HIS A 123 0.15 4.43 5.44
N VAL A 124 1.28 4.84 6.00
CA VAL A 124 1.33 5.88 7.03
C VAL A 124 2.01 7.09 6.43
N ALA A 125 1.27 8.18 6.24
CA ALA A 125 1.73 9.42 5.61
C ALA A 125 1.50 10.63 6.53
N ARG A 126 2.29 11.69 6.36
CA ARG A 126 2.09 12.95 7.07
C ARG A 126 0.96 13.73 6.41
N LEU A 127 0.02 14.23 7.21
CA LEU A 127 -1.02 15.14 6.75
C LEU A 127 -0.41 16.53 6.59
N VAL A 128 -0.31 17.02 5.36
CA VAL A 128 0.28 18.32 5.02
C VAL A 128 -0.78 19.40 4.92
N GLY A 129 -1.96 19.04 4.39
CA GLY A 129 -3.07 19.94 4.15
C GLY A 129 -4.38 19.17 4.07
N LEU A 130 -5.47 19.83 4.43
CA LEU A 130 -6.81 19.27 4.40
C LEU A 130 -7.80 20.36 3.96
N ASP A 131 -8.56 20.06 2.92
CA ASP A 131 -9.72 20.84 2.50
C ASP A 131 -10.94 19.91 2.41
N ILE A 132 -11.80 19.99 3.43
CA ILE A 132 -12.99 19.15 3.56
C ILE A 132 -14.01 19.45 2.45
N ALA A 133 -14.11 20.70 1.97
CA ALA A 133 -15.11 21.07 0.98
C ALA A 133 -14.83 20.39 -0.37
N THR A 134 -13.56 20.34 -0.76
CA THR A 134 -13.12 19.66 -1.98
C THR A 134 -12.79 18.18 -1.75
N GLY A 135 -12.67 17.74 -0.50
CA GLY A 135 -12.24 16.39 -0.12
C GLY A 135 -10.74 16.17 -0.31
N ARG A 136 -9.97 17.24 -0.51
CA ARG A 136 -8.54 17.19 -0.79
C ARG A 136 -7.73 16.97 0.49
N ILE A 137 -6.79 16.05 0.43
CA ILE A 137 -5.81 15.75 1.48
C ILE A 137 -4.43 15.76 0.84
N ASP A 138 -3.56 16.65 1.30
CA ASP A 138 -2.17 16.74 0.85
C ASP A 138 -1.27 15.86 1.72
N LEU A 139 -0.44 15.03 1.07
CA LEU A 139 0.44 14.05 1.71
C LEU A 139 1.90 14.36 1.41
N ASP A 140 2.79 14.09 2.37
CA ASP A 140 4.24 14.28 2.20
C ASP A 140 4.84 13.34 1.14
N ALA A 141 4.33 12.11 1.08
CA ALA A 141 4.73 11.07 0.14
C ALA A 141 3.65 9.99 0.05
N ILE A 142 3.73 9.15 -0.98
CA ILE A 142 2.98 7.90 -1.10
C ILE A 142 3.76 6.91 -1.96
N ASP A 143 3.53 5.60 -1.82
CA ASP A 143 4.22 4.53 -2.55
C ASP A 143 3.26 3.68 -3.41
N VAL A 144 2.19 4.31 -3.92
CA VAL A 144 1.19 3.66 -4.79
C VAL A 144 1.08 4.34 -6.14
N LEU A 145 0.64 3.60 -7.15
CA LEU A 145 0.44 4.13 -8.50
C LEU A 145 -0.61 5.24 -8.53
N ASP A 146 -0.47 6.15 -9.49
CA ASP A 146 -1.49 7.15 -9.81
C ASP A 146 -2.85 6.49 -10.08
N GLY A 147 -3.92 7.12 -9.59
CA GLY A 147 -5.29 6.62 -9.70
C GLY A 147 -5.66 5.51 -8.72
N THR A 148 -4.76 5.12 -7.80
CA THR A 148 -5.04 4.06 -6.81
C THR A 148 -6.28 4.39 -5.97
N PRO A 149 -7.29 3.50 -5.91
CA PRO A 149 -8.48 3.70 -5.08
C PRO A 149 -8.20 3.65 -3.57
N VAL A 150 -8.97 4.44 -2.83
CA VAL A 150 -8.93 4.50 -1.36
C VAL A 150 -10.13 3.78 -0.77
N ILE A 151 -9.90 3.02 0.28
CA ILE A 151 -10.92 2.27 1.03
C ILE A 151 -11.23 2.97 2.36
N ASP A 152 -10.22 3.51 3.02
CA ASP A 152 -10.35 4.04 4.38
C ASP A 152 -9.22 5.02 4.73
N ILE A 153 -9.47 5.89 5.71
CA ILE A 153 -8.48 6.82 6.29
C ILE A 153 -8.70 6.89 7.80
N LYS A 154 -7.63 6.81 8.57
CA LYS A 154 -7.66 6.91 10.04
C LYS A 154 -6.58 7.84 10.55
N PRO A 155 -6.78 8.59 11.65
CA PRO A 155 -5.68 9.25 12.31
C PRO A 155 -4.68 8.20 12.82
N TYR A 156 -3.39 8.49 12.67
CA TYR A 156 -2.32 7.66 13.23
C TYR A 156 -2.05 8.09 14.67
N PHE A 157 -2.09 7.15 15.61
CA PHE A 157 -1.80 7.39 17.02
C PHE A 157 -0.52 6.67 17.41
N ALA A 158 0.58 7.40 17.56
CA ALA A 158 1.86 6.81 17.95
C ALA A 158 1.78 6.01 19.27
N SER A 159 0.88 6.40 20.19
CA SER A 159 0.63 5.67 21.45
C SER A 159 0.00 4.29 21.27
N THR A 160 -0.58 4.00 20.10
CA THR A 160 -1.32 2.76 19.80
C THR A 160 -0.68 1.99 18.65
N ASP A 161 -0.22 2.69 17.61
CA ASP A 161 0.21 2.11 16.34
C ASP A 161 1.74 1.90 16.27
N ALA A 162 2.52 2.60 17.12
CA ALA A 162 3.98 2.55 17.08
C ALA A 162 4.55 1.55 18.09
N PHE A 163 5.31 0.58 17.58
CA PHE A 163 6.13 -0.35 18.36
C PHE A 163 7.57 -0.22 17.85
N ALA A 164 8.36 0.65 18.46
CA ALA A 164 9.72 0.95 18.01
C ALA A 164 10.67 -0.26 18.16
N GLU A 165 10.31 -1.19 19.04
CA GLU A 165 10.99 -2.44 19.34
C GLU A 165 10.63 -3.60 18.40
N ALA A 166 9.72 -3.40 17.44
CA ALA A 166 9.33 -4.44 16.51
C ALA A 166 10.50 -4.88 15.61
N THR A 167 10.75 -6.19 15.53
CA THR A 167 11.83 -6.78 14.72
C THR A 167 11.33 -7.92 13.83
N ILE A 168 12.04 -8.16 12.73
CA ILE A 168 11.92 -9.37 11.90
C ILE A 168 13.26 -10.11 11.94
N GLU A 169 13.26 -11.31 12.54
CA GLU A 169 14.44 -12.18 12.60
C GLU A 169 15.06 -12.38 11.21
N GLY A 170 16.39 -12.25 11.12
CA GLY A 170 17.15 -12.39 9.86
C GLY A 170 17.00 -11.23 8.86
N ARG A 171 16.25 -10.17 9.18
CA ARG A 171 16.16 -8.94 8.35
C ARG A 171 16.82 -7.74 9.00
N ASP A 172 16.64 -7.61 10.31
CA ASP A 172 17.10 -6.45 11.09
C ASP A 172 18.42 -6.72 11.85
N GLU A 173 19.01 -7.90 11.67
CA GLU A 173 20.34 -8.19 12.20
C GLU A 173 21.42 -7.44 11.40
N PRO A 174 22.38 -6.77 12.06
CA PRO A 174 23.58 -6.31 11.38
C PRO A 174 24.25 -7.54 10.78
N ASN A 175 24.70 -7.46 9.52
CA ASN A 175 25.50 -8.50 8.86
C ASN A 175 26.47 -9.08 9.89
N ARG A 176 26.22 -10.32 10.34
CA ARG A 176 27.10 -11.03 11.26
C ARG A 176 28.36 -11.29 10.45
N VAL A 177 29.34 -10.41 10.57
CA VAL A 177 30.69 -10.65 10.05
C VAL A 177 31.16 -11.90 10.80
N LEU A 178 31.08 -13.04 10.13
CA LEU A 178 31.63 -14.28 10.65
C LEU A 178 33.14 -14.08 10.84
N PRO A 179 33.73 -14.61 11.93
CA PRO A 179 35.16 -14.50 12.19
C PRO A 179 36.02 -15.16 11.10
#